data_AF-T1XBS2-F1
#
_entry.id   AF-T1XBS2-F1
#
_cell.length_a   1.000
_cell.length_b   1.000
_cell.length_c   1.000
_cell.angle_alpha   90.00
_cell.angle_beta   90.00
_cell.angle_gamma   90.00
#
_symmetry.space_group_name_H-M   'P 1'
#
loop_
_entity.id
_entity.type
_entity.pdbx_description
1 polymer ?
#
loop_
_entity_poly.entity_id
_entity_poly.type
_entity_poly.pdbx_seq_one_letter_code
_entity_poly.pdbx_strand_id
1 'polypeptide(L)'
;MQSMNTTHNPSPKTDLAVTHVLAQLLERLEHSAVPVGAEQYRSVVEHLVHEFNDVEPGADLGRLLDAYPAAAEVYENLNYQHAGLCRSALDMALAAEVSAREAIARAMRNTEPKKDKADGQS
;
A
#
# COMPACT_ATOMS: atom_id res chain seq x y z
N MET A 1 27.49 10.23 44.05
CA MET A 1 26.45 10.91 43.25
C MET A 1 26.66 10.47 41.81
N GLN A 2 25.82 9.56 41.32
CA GLN A 2 25.92 9.00 39.96
C GLN A 2 25.15 9.91 39.01
N SER A 3 25.85 10.54 38.08
CA SER A 3 25.25 11.41 37.08
C SER A 3 24.48 10.56 36.07
N MET A 4 23.21 10.90 35.87
CA MET A 4 22.27 10.24 34.98
C MET A 4 22.81 10.18 33.54
N ASN A 5 22.69 9.00 32.93
CA ASN A 5 23.00 8.81 31.52
C ASN A 5 21.89 9.46 30.68
N THR A 6 22.26 10.44 29.87
CA THR A 6 21.35 11.18 28.99
C THR A 6 20.77 10.25 27.93
N THR A 7 19.45 10.21 27.85
CA THR A 7 18.65 9.59 26.79
C THR A 7 19.25 9.87 25.42
N HIS A 8 19.76 8.84 24.76
CA HIS A 8 20.12 8.90 23.35
C HIS A 8 18.81 9.00 22.56
N ASN A 9 18.45 10.19 22.12
CA ASN A 9 17.41 10.40 21.13
C ASN A 9 18.05 10.09 19.77
N PRO A 10 17.78 8.94 19.12
CA PRO A 10 18.35 8.68 17.80
C PRO A 10 17.79 9.74 16.83
N SER A 11 18.70 10.48 16.18
CA SER A 11 18.33 11.31 15.05
C SER A 11 17.68 10.42 13.97
N PRO A 12 16.64 10.90 13.27
CA PRO A 12 16.03 10.15 12.19
C PRO A 12 17.08 9.70 11.18
N LYS A 13 17.09 8.41 10.83
CA LYS A 13 18.06 7.87 9.88
C LYS A 13 17.62 8.24 8.47
N THR A 14 18.43 9.05 7.78
CA THR A 14 18.28 9.29 6.33
C THR A 14 18.89 8.15 5.50
N ASP A 15 19.68 7.26 6.13
CA ASP A 15 20.28 6.11 5.45
C ASP A 15 19.28 4.94 5.36
N LEU A 16 18.72 4.75 4.17
CA LEU A 16 17.75 3.71 3.85
C LEU A 16 18.39 2.37 3.46
N ALA A 17 19.72 2.23 3.51
CA ALA A 17 20.39 1.02 3.04
C ALA A 17 19.91 -0.25 3.75
N VAL A 18 19.76 -0.20 5.08
CA VAL A 18 19.27 -1.34 5.87
C VAL A 18 17.81 -1.64 5.53
N THR A 19 16.97 -0.61 5.48
CA THR A 19 15.56 -0.72 5.08
C THR A 19 15.40 -1.35 3.70
N HIS A 20 16.26 -0.98 2.76
CA HIS A 20 16.25 -1.51 1.40
C HIS A 20 16.59 -3.01 1.37
N VAL A 21 17.62 -3.43 2.12
CA VAL A 21 18.01 -4.84 2.21
C VAL A 21 16.89 -5.67 2.86
N LEU A 22 16.28 -5.16 3.93
CA LEU A 22 15.17 -5.84 4.61
C LEU A 22 13.91 -5.91 3.72
N ALA A 23 13.59 -4.85 2.98
CA ALA A 23 12.49 -4.83 2.03
C ALA A 23 12.69 -5.84 0.90
N GLN A 24 13.89 -5.88 0.31
CA GLN A 24 14.24 -6.87 -0.71
C GLN A 24 14.19 -8.30 -0.16
N LEU A 25 14.64 -8.51 1.09
CA LEU A 25 14.58 -9.82 1.73
C LEU A 25 13.13 -10.25 1.93
N LEU A 26 12.27 -9.38 2.46
CA LEU A 26 10.85 -9.66 2.65
C LEU A 26 10.16 -10.01 1.33
N GLU A 27 10.41 -9.22 0.27
CA GLU A 27 9.85 -9.47 -1.06
C GLU A 27 10.22 -10.88 -1.58
N ARG A 28 11.46 -11.31 -1.35
CA ARG A 28 11.93 -12.65 -1.72
C ARG A 28 11.28 -13.76 -0.89
N LEU A 29 10.99 -13.51 0.39
CA LEU A 29 10.29 -14.47 1.24
C LEU A 29 8.84 -14.65 0.78
N GLU A 30 8.16 -13.55 0.47
CA GLU A 30 6.77 -13.56 -0.04
C GLU A 30 6.65 -14.28 -1.39
N HIS A 31 7.65 -14.15 -2.26
CA HIS A 31 7.69 -14.82 -3.56
C HIS A 31 8.40 -16.19 -3.53
N SER A 32 8.75 -16.70 -2.36
CA SER A 32 9.46 -17.97 -2.25
C SER A 32 8.58 -19.15 -2.64
N ALA A 33 9.04 -19.95 -3.60
CA ALA A 33 8.40 -21.21 -3.96
C ALA A 33 8.59 -22.32 -2.90
N VAL A 34 9.49 -22.10 -1.93
CA VAL A 34 9.78 -23.02 -0.83
C VAL A 34 9.17 -22.47 0.46
N PRO A 35 8.54 -23.30 1.31
CA PRO A 35 8.01 -22.87 2.59
C PRO A 35 9.07 -22.18 3.45
N VAL A 36 8.78 -20.94 3.86
CA VAL A 36 9.60 -20.16 4.79
C VAL A 36 9.13 -20.45 6.21
N GLY A 37 10.07 -20.60 7.15
CA GLY A 37 9.73 -20.76 8.56
C GLY A 37 9.08 -19.49 9.12
N ALA A 38 7.97 -19.65 9.85
CA ALA A 38 7.21 -18.51 10.39
C ALA A 38 8.08 -17.57 11.26
N GLU A 39 9.00 -18.11 12.05
CA GLU A 39 9.93 -17.34 12.88
C GLU A 39 10.87 -16.47 12.05
N GLN A 40 11.35 -16.98 10.91
CA GLN A 40 12.23 -16.22 10.02
C GLN A 40 11.48 -15.06 9.38
N TYR A 41 10.27 -15.33 8.88
CA TYR A 41 9.40 -14.32 8.31
C TYR A 41 9.12 -13.20 9.33
N ARG A 42 8.70 -13.61 10.54
CA ARG A 42 8.41 -12.71 11.65
C ARG A 42 9.61 -11.83 12.01
N SER A 43 10.81 -12.42 12.12
CA SER A 43 12.01 -11.66 12.46
C SER A 43 12.35 -10.59 11.43
N VAL A 44 12.16 -10.87 10.14
CA VAL A 44 12.39 -9.88 9.06
C VAL A 44 11.38 -8.74 9.16
N VAL A 45 10.09 -9.06 9.36
CA VAL A 45 9.03 -8.05 9.50
C VAL A 45 9.25 -7.18 10.74
N GLU A 46 9.56 -7.77 11.89
CA GLU A 46 9.81 -7.02 13.14
C GLU A 46 11.01 -6.05 12.99
N HIS A 47 12.07 -6.48 12.31
CA HIS A 47 13.21 -5.61 12.03
C HIS A 47 12.85 -4.49 11.05
N LEU A 48 12.10 -4.80 9.99
CA LEU A 48 11.64 -3.80 9.04
C LEU A 48 10.74 -2.75 9.71
N VAL A 49 9.87 -3.16 10.63
CA VAL A 49 9.04 -2.25 11.45
C VAL A 49 9.92 -1.34 12.31
N HIS A 50 10.99 -1.85 12.91
CA HIS A 50 11.93 -1.02 13.67
C HIS A 50 12.55 0.07 12.80
N GLU A 51 13.06 -0.30 11.62
CA GLU A 51 13.67 0.68 10.72
C GLU A 51 12.65 1.72 10.21
N PHE A 52 11.40 1.34 9.96
CA PHE A 52 10.37 2.30 9.54
C PHE A 52 9.98 3.33 10.60
N ASN A 53 10.13 3.02 11.89
CA ASN A 53 9.87 4.01 12.95
C ASN A 53 10.95 5.11 13.01
N ASP A 54 12.16 4.81 12.54
CA ASP A 54 13.32 5.72 12.59
C ASP A 54 13.52 6.52 11.29
N VAL A 55 12.82 6.15 10.21
CA VAL A 55 12.99 6.75 8.88
C VAL A 55 12.12 8.00 8.72
N GLU A 56 12.70 9.07 8.18
CA GLU A 56 11.90 10.23 7.79
C GLU A 56 11.05 9.96 6.54
N PRO A 57 9.76 10.33 6.55
CA PRO A 57 8.94 10.32 5.34
C PRO A 57 9.54 11.23 4.26
N GLY A 58 9.71 10.70 3.05
CA GLY A 58 10.29 11.45 1.94
C GLY A 58 10.22 10.72 0.60
N ALA A 59 10.67 11.38 -0.46
CA ALA A 59 10.64 10.85 -1.82
C ALA A 59 11.45 9.55 -1.97
N ASP A 60 12.54 9.40 -1.21
CA ASP A 60 13.40 8.22 -1.25
C ASP A 60 12.73 7.00 -0.63
N LEU A 61 12.03 7.21 0.49
CA LEU A 61 11.18 6.19 1.10
C LEU A 61 10.00 5.81 0.19
N GLY A 62 9.40 6.79 -0.48
CA GLY A 62 8.37 6.55 -1.50
C GLY A 62 8.87 5.62 -2.60
N ARG A 63 10.01 5.95 -3.22
CA ARG A 63 10.63 5.12 -4.27
C ARG A 63 10.99 3.70 -3.81
N LEU A 64 11.48 3.55 -2.57
CA LEU A 64 11.77 2.24 -2.00
C LEU A 64 10.51 1.40 -1.92
N LEU A 65 9.42 1.99 -1.43
CA LEU A 65 8.21 1.23 -1.21
C LEU A 65 7.40 1.00 -2.49
N ASP A 66 7.55 1.85 -3.51
CA ASP A 66 7.06 1.56 -4.87
C ASP A 66 7.77 0.35 -5.50
N ALA A 67 9.03 0.10 -5.12
CA ALA A 67 9.84 -1.02 -5.63
C ALA A 67 9.58 -2.35 -4.88
N TYR A 68 9.08 -2.30 -3.64
CA TYR A 68 8.89 -3.47 -2.78
C TYR A 68 7.48 -3.50 -2.18
N PRO A 69 6.49 -4.09 -2.89
CA PRO A 69 5.11 -4.16 -2.44
C PRO A 69 4.93 -4.75 -1.04
N ALA A 70 5.65 -5.82 -0.68
CA ALA A 70 5.52 -6.42 0.65
C ALA A 70 5.95 -5.46 1.78
N ALA A 71 6.99 -4.65 1.52
CA ALA A 71 7.44 -3.63 2.46
C ALA A 71 6.47 -2.44 2.53
N ALA A 72 5.82 -2.09 1.41
CA ALA A 72 4.79 -1.06 1.38
C ALA A 72 3.60 -1.44 2.28
N GLU A 73 3.12 -2.68 2.20
CA GLU A 73 2.02 -3.16 3.05
C GLU A 73 2.35 -3.06 4.55
N VAL A 74 3.56 -3.44 4.95
CA VAL A 74 4.01 -3.32 6.35
C VAL A 74 4.05 -1.86 6.79
N TYR A 75 4.60 -0.97 5.96
CA TYR A 75 4.66 0.46 6.25
C TYR A 75 3.26 1.09 6.37
N GLU A 76 2.33 0.71 5.49
CA GLU A 76 0.94 1.16 5.52
C GLU A 76 0.21 0.66 6.77
N ASN A 77 0.37 -0.62 7.13
CA ASN A 77 -0.23 -1.18 8.34
C ASN A 77 0.27 -0.49 9.62
N LEU A 78 1.56 -0.12 9.68
CA LEU A 78 2.13 0.62 10.81
C LEU A 78 1.55 2.03 10.93
N ASN A 79 1.37 2.70 9.79
CA ASN A 79 0.91 4.08 9.70
C ASN A 79 -0.61 4.20 9.51
N TYR A 80 -1.36 3.11 9.68
CA TYR A 80 -2.80 3.02 9.43
C TYR A 80 -3.61 4.12 10.14
N GLN A 81 -3.17 4.53 11.33
CA GLN A 81 -3.81 5.61 12.10
C GLN A 81 -3.56 7.03 11.55
N HIS A 82 -2.51 7.23 10.75
CA HIS A 82 -2.07 8.53 10.23
C HIS A 82 -2.32 8.70 8.72
N ALA A 83 -2.30 7.62 7.95
CA ALA A 83 -2.54 7.60 6.52
C ALA A 83 -3.66 6.59 6.22
N GLY A 84 -4.90 7.07 6.11
CA GLY A 84 -6.01 6.23 5.72
C GLY A 84 -5.72 5.54 4.38
N LEU A 85 -5.86 4.21 4.38
CA LEU A 85 -6.00 3.28 3.25
C LEU A 85 -5.30 3.72 1.95
N CYS A 86 -4.07 3.21 1.79
CA CYS A 86 -3.37 2.99 0.52
C CYS A 86 -2.56 4.16 -0.05
N ARG A 87 -1.25 3.97 -0.15
CA ARG A 87 -0.36 4.73 -1.05
C ARG A 87 -0.44 4.21 -2.51
N SER A 88 -1.06 3.05 -2.72
CA SER A 88 -1.36 2.46 -4.05
C SER A 88 -2.71 1.73 -4.04
N ALA A 89 -3.68 1.93 -4.93
CA ALA A 89 -3.82 2.87 -6.03
C ALA A 89 -5.23 3.48 -5.95
N LEU A 90 -5.36 4.58 -5.18
CA LEU A 90 -6.61 5.35 -5.15
C LEU A 90 -7.08 5.67 -6.57
N ASP A 91 -6.14 6.00 -7.47
CA ASP A 91 -6.44 6.28 -8.87
C ASP A 91 -6.93 5.06 -9.65
N MET A 92 -6.38 3.86 -9.44
CA MET A 92 -6.91 2.65 -10.09
C MET A 92 -8.26 2.24 -9.52
N ALA A 93 -8.44 2.37 -8.21
CA ALA A 93 -9.72 2.10 -7.55
C ALA A 93 -10.80 3.08 -8.02
N LEU A 94 -10.47 4.37 -8.11
CA LEU A 94 -11.34 5.42 -8.63
C LEU A 94 -11.63 5.22 -10.12
N ALA A 95 -10.62 4.87 -10.94
CA ALA A 95 -10.83 4.57 -12.35
C ALA A 95 -11.73 3.35 -12.55
N ALA A 96 -11.56 2.31 -11.74
CA ALA A 96 -12.43 1.14 -11.75
C ALA A 96 -13.87 1.50 -11.34
N GLU A 97 -14.04 2.34 -10.31
CA GLU A 97 -15.36 2.83 -9.87
C GLU A 97 -16.06 3.63 -10.98
N VAL A 98 -15.36 4.58 -11.60
CA VAL A 98 -15.90 5.38 -12.71
C VAL A 98 -16.29 4.48 -13.87
N SER A 99 -15.42 3.55 -14.27
CA SER A 99 -15.68 2.60 -15.36
C SER A 99 -16.92 1.71 -15.08
N ALA A 100 -17.03 1.20 -13.85
CA ALA A 100 -18.18 0.40 -13.43
C ALA A 100 -19.49 1.22 -13.47
N ARG A 101 -19.46 2.45 -12.97
CA ARG A 101 -20.61 3.36 -12.96
C ARG A 101 -21.09 3.67 -14.38
N GLU A 102 -20.17 3.89 -15.30
CA GLU A 102 -20.52 4.10 -16.71
C GLU A 102 -21.10 2.86 -17.37
N ALA A 103 -20.55 1.67 -17.08
CA ALA A 103 -21.06 0.41 -17.62
C ALA A 103 -22.51 0.15 -17.17
N ILE A 104 -22.79 0.39 -15.89
CA ILE A 104 -24.15 0.31 -15.33
C ILE A 104 -25.08 1.30 -16.04
N ALA A 105 -24.65 2.57 -16.17
CA ALA A 105 -25.46 3.59 -16.83
C ALA A 105 -25.76 3.26 -18.30
N ARG A 106 -24.80 2.64 -19.02
CA ARG A 106 -25.01 2.15 -20.40
C ARG A 106 -26.04 1.03 -20.45
N ALA A 107 -25.95 0.05 -19.55
CA ALA A 107 -26.90 -1.07 -19.49
C ALA A 107 -28.33 -0.59 -19.17
N MET A 108 -28.47 0.39 -18.28
CA MET A 108 -29.78 0.96 -17.93
C MET A 108 -30.44 1.66 -19.14
N ARG A 109 -29.69 2.44 -19.92
CA ARG A 109 -30.22 3.11 -21.13
C ARG A 109 -30.66 2.14 -22.22
N ASN A 110 -29.94 1.03 -22.38
CA ASN A 110 -30.30 0.00 -23.35
C ASN A 110 -31.53 -0.84 -22.95
N THR A 111 -32.00 -0.68 -21.72
CA THR A 111 -33.20 -1.38 -21.19
C THR A 111 -34.44 -0.48 -21.27
N GLU A 112 -34.31 0.81 -21.60
CA GLU A 112 -35.46 1.67 -21.84
C GLU A 112 -36.20 1.19 -23.11
N PRO A 113 -37.50 0.88 -23.02
CA PRO A 113 -38.25 0.37 -24.16
C PRO A 113 -38.26 1.44 -25.24
N LYS A 114 -37.80 1.08 -26.43
CA LYS A 114 -38.03 1.84 -27.66
C LYS A 114 -39.54 2.11 -27.73
N LYS A 115 -39.96 3.36 -27.50
CA LYS A 115 -41.33 3.78 -27.82
C LYS A 115 -41.47 3.60 -29.32
N ASP A 116 -42.03 2.46 -29.72
CA ASP A 116 -42.45 2.22 -31.08
C ASP A 116 -43.49 3.30 -31.42
N LYS A 117 -43.09 4.24 -32.28
CA LYS A 117 -44.04 5.04 -33.05
C LYS A 117 -44.67 4.10 -34.07
N ALA A 118 -45.77 3.49 -33.67
CA ALA A 118 -46.83 2.94 -34.52
C ALA A 118 -48.12 3.15 -33.72
N ASP A 119 -49.27 3.55 -34.23
CA ASP A 119 -49.76 4.01 -35.51
C ASP A 119 -51.17 4.51 -35.14
N GLY A 120 -51.67 5.58 -35.75
CA GLY A 120 -53.01 6.02 -35.39
C GLY A 120 -53.49 7.28 -36.10
N GLN A 121 -53.74 7.19 -37.40
CA GLN A 121 -54.79 7.99 -38.04
C GLN A 121 -55.61 7.07 -38.95
N SER A 122 -56.80 6.71 -38.47
CA SER A 122 -57.99 6.42 -39.29
C SER A 122 -58.75 7.73 -39.49
#